data_AF-Q4TH38-F1
#
_entry.id   AF-Q4TH38-F1
#
_cell.length_a   1.000
_cell.length_b   1.000
_cell.length_c   1.000
_cell.angle_alpha   90.00
_cell.angle_beta   90.00
_cell.angle_gamma   90.00
#
_symmetry.space_group_name_H-M   'P 1'
#
loop_
_entity.id
_entity.type
_entity.pdbx_description
1 polymer ?
#
loop_
_entity_poly.entity_id
_entity_poly.type
_entity_poly.pdbx_seq_one_letter_code
_entity_poly.pdbx_strand_id
1 'polypeptide(L)'
;RTVRDYVNRSPGSGPTVVHCSAGVGRTGTFVVLDRLLQQVDSRDTLDIYGCVFDLRLHRSHMVQTEGQYAYLHQCVRDVLRARKLRSEQEHLLCPIYENLS
;
A
#
# COMPACT_ATOMS: atom_id res chain seq x y z
N ARG A 1 -1.97 11.30 -8.76
CA ARG A 1 -0.80 11.70 -7.94
C ARG A 1 -1.01 11.16 -6.54
N THR A 2 -0.10 10.34 -6.05
CA THR A 2 -0.15 9.69 -4.73
C THR A 2 0.65 10.49 -3.70
N VAL A 3 0.47 10.21 -2.39
CA VAL A 3 1.32 10.80 -1.34
C VAL A 3 2.79 10.45 -1.56
N ARG A 4 3.08 9.23 -2.03
CA ARG A 4 4.44 8.79 -2.35
C ARG A 4 5.09 9.65 -3.42
N ASP A 5 4.34 10.07 -4.44
CA ASP A 5 4.86 10.94 -5.49
C ASP A 5 5.41 12.25 -4.92
N TYR A 6 4.82 12.76 -3.82
CA TYR A 6 5.32 13.96 -3.14
C TYR A 6 6.56 13.69 -2.30
N VAL A 7 6.61 12.57 -1.59
CA VAL A 7 7.79 12.15 -0.81
C VAL A 7 9.00 12.01 -1.73
N ASN A 8 8.83 11.36 -2.88
CA ASN A 8 9.92 11.09 -3.82
C ASN A 8 10.45 12.33 -4.55
N ARG A 9 9.74 13.47 -4.54
CA ARG A 9 10.18 14.71 -5.20
C ARG A 9 11.30 15.45 -4.47
N SER A 10 11.54 15.12 -3.20
CA SER A 10 12.55 15.79 -2.38
C SER A 10 13.50 14.76 -1.75
N PRO A 11 14.35 14.10 -2.55
CA PRO A 11 15.34 13.17 -2.01
C PRO A 11 16.22 13.90 -1.00
N GLY A 12 16.33 13.38 0.22
CA GLY A 12 17.13 13.99 1.28
C GLY A 12 16.40 14.97 2.21
N SER A 13 15.08 15.16 2.08
CA SER A 13 14.29 16.04 2.97
C SER A 13 14.06 15.51 4.39
N GLY A 14 14.66 14.37 4.75
CA GLY A 14 14.46 13.70 6.03
C GLY A 14 13.19 12.84 6.07
N PRO A 15 12.86 12.25 7.22
CA PRO A 15 11.69 11.38 7.36
C PRO A 15 10.37 12.16 7.23
N THR A 16 9.40 11.60 6.51
CA THR A 16 8.04 12.17 6.40
C THR A 16 7.28 12.07 7.72
N VAL A 17 6.73 13.20 8.18
CA VAL A 17 5.89 13.24 9.38
C VAL A 17 4.46 12.80 9.05
N VAL A 18 3.96 11.79 9.76
CA VAL A 18 2.57 11.33 9.69
C VAL A 18 1.98 11.36 11.10
N HIS A 19 0.86 12.06 11.28
CA HIS A 19 0.21 12.14 12.59
C HIS A 19 -1.30 11.98 12.48
N CYS A 20 -1.92 11.64 13.61
CA CYS A 20 -3.36 11.73 13.81
C CYS A 20 -3.59 12.47 15.14
N SER A 21 -4.53 12.00 15.98
CA SER A 21 -4.68 12.54 17.34
C SER A 21 -3.59 11.98 18.26
N ALA A 22 -3.62 10.67 18.59
CA ALA A 22 -2.59 10.03 19.40
C ALA A 22 -1.33 9.59 18.60
N GLY A 23 -1.38 9.69 17.27
CA GLY A 23 -0.28 9.28 16.39
C GLY A 23 -0.01 7.77 16.36
N VAL A 24 -1.04 6.93 16.58
CA VAL A 24 -0.88 5.46 16.61
C VAL A 24 -1.89 4.71 15.73
N GLY A 25 -3.18 5.07 15.78
CA GLY A 25 -4.24 4.40 15.02
C GLY A 25 -4.15 4.67 13.52
N ARG A 26 -4.79 5.75 13.04
CA ARG A 26 -4.74 6.13 11.61
C ARG A 26 -3.33 6.35 11.07
N THR A 27 -2.42 6.87 11.90
CA THR A 27 -0.99 6.99 11.55
C THR A 27 -0.39 5.64 11.23
N GLY A 28 -0.55 4.64 12.10
CA GLY A 28 -0.06 3.30 11.85
C GLY A 28 -0.72 2.65 10.64
N THR A 29 -2.04 2.79 10.50
CA THR A 29 -2.76 2.26 9.33
C THR A 29 -2.22 2.85 8.03
N PHE A 30 -2.00 4.16 7.99
CA PHE A 30 -1.45 4.83 6.81
C PHE A 30 -0.04 4.31 6.49
N VAL A 31 0.87 4.29 7.48
CA VAL A 31 2.26 3.87 7.28
C VAL A 31 2.36 2.39 6.87
N VAL A 32 1.52 1.50 7.43
CA VAL A 32 1.48 0.09 7.02
C VAL A 32 0.94 -0.05 5.61
N LEU A 33 -0.17 0.60 5.27
CA LEU A 33 -0.73 0.55 3.91
C LEU A 33 0.29 1.04 2.88
N ASP A 34 0.95 2.15 3.19
CA ASP A 34 2.01 2.74 2.38
C ASP A 34 3.19 1.77 2.15
N ARG A 35 3.62 1.01 3.18
CA ARG A 35 4.60 -0.08 3.04
C ARG A 35 4.09 -1.25 2.20
N LEU A 36 2.85 -1.67 2.41
CA LEU A 36 2.25 -2.80 1.69
C LEU A 36 2.12 -2.48 0.20
N LEU A 37 1.69 -1.28 -0.17
CA LEU A 37 1.59 -0.89 -1.58
C LEU A 37 2.94 -0.94 -2.30
N GLN A 38 4.04 -0.55 -1.63
CA GLN A 38 5.38 -0.74 -2.17
C GLN A 38 5.74 -2.22 -2.35
N GLN A 39 5.35 -3.09 -1.40
CA GLN A 39 5.56 -4.53 -1.54
C GLN A 39 4.79 -5.09 -2.74
N VAL A 40 3.54 -4.67 -2.96
CA VAL A 40 2.75 -5.10 -4.14
C VAL A 40 3.44 -4.70 -5.45
N ASP A 41 4.17 -3.58 -5.47
CA ASP A 41 4.89 -3.11 -6.66
C ASP A 41 6.25 -3.78 -6.88
N SER A 42 6.87 -4.33 -5.83
CA SER A 42 8.27 -4.78 -5.87
C SER A 42 8.49 -6.25 -5.51
N ARG A 43 7.47 -6.95 -5.00
CA ARG A 43 7.57 -8.32 -4.48
C ARG A 43 6.29 -9.10 -4.79
N ASP A 44 6.44 -10.43 -4.89
CA ASP A 44 5.30 -11.34 -5.08
C ASP A 44 4.56 -11.69 -3.78
N THR A 45 5.08 -11.26 -2.63
CA THR A 45 4.53 -11.59 -1.31
C THR A 45 4.29 -10.35 -0.47
N LEU A 46 3.22 -10.39 0.33
CA LEU A 46 2.81 -9.32 1.24
C LEU A 46 2.74 -9.86 2.65
N ASP A 47 3.32 -9.11 3.60
CA ASP A 47 3.29 -9.48 5.02
C ASP A 47 2.68 -8.35 5.86
N ILE A 48 1.35 -8.40 6.01
CA ILE A 48 0.58 -7.42 6.78
C ILE A 48 0.92 -7.53 8.26
N TYR A 49 1.01 -8.75 8.79
CA TYR A 49 1.31 -8.99 10.20
C TYR A 49 2.70 -8.46 10.55
N GLY A 50 3.72 -8.85 9.78
CA GLY A 50 5.11 -8.40 9.98
C GLY A 50 5.23 -6.88 9.89
N CYS A 51 4.55 -6.24 8.92
CA CYS A 51 4.56 -4.78 8.84
C CYS A 51 3.98 -4.10 10.10
N VAL A 52 2.87 -4.62 10.64
CA VAL A 52 2.25 -4.07 11.86
C VAL A 52 3.12 -4.37 13.09
N PHE A 53 3.63 -5.59 13.20
CA PHE A 53 4.52 -6.03 14.26
C PHE A 53 5.78 -5.15 14.33
N ASP A 54 6.45 -4.95 13.20
CA ASP A 54 7.64 -4.10 13.09
C ASP A 54 7.36 -2.66 13.53
N LEU A 55 6.23 -2.07 13.13
CA LEU A 55 5.88 -0.72 13.60
C LEU A 55 5.62 -0.69 15.11
N ARG A 56 5.01 -1.75 15.67
CA ARG A 56 4.75 -1.86 17.11
C ARG A 56 6.03 -2.01 17.93
N LEU A 57 7.11 -2.55 17.36
CA LEU A 57 8.43 -2.55 17.99
C LEU A 57 9.03 -1.14 18.12
N HIS A 58 8.72 -0.23 17.18
CA HIS A 58 9.26 1.13 17.18
C HIS A 58 8.35 2.15 17.88
N ARG A 59 7.03 1.93 17.87
CA ARG A 59 6.04 2.75 18.57
C ARG A 59 4.87 1.87 18.99
N SER A 60 4.61 1.78 20.29
CA SER A 60 3.54 0.93 20.80
C SER A 60 2.16 1.35 20.26
N HIS A 61 1.25 0.38 20.18
CA HIS A 61 -0.15 0.55 19.75
C HIS A 61 -0.39 1.03 18.31
N MET A 62 0.62 0.97 17.44
CA MET A 62 0.44 1.22 16.00
C MET A 62 -0.61 0.27 15.42
N VAL A 63 -1.56 0.83 14.65
CA VAL A 63 -2.80 0.14 14.23
C VAL A 63 -3.58 -0.32 15.46
N GLN A 64 -4.41 0.58 15.99
CA GLN A 64 -4.94 0.51 17.35
C GLN A 64 -6.16 -0.41 17.48
N THR A 65 -6.96 -0.55 16.43
CA THR A 65 -8.21 -1.31 16.47
C THR A 65 -8.21 -2.43 15.44
N GLU A 66 -9.00 -3.47 15.71
CA GLU A 66 -9.23 -4.56 14.75
C GLU A 66 -9.78 -4.02 13.41
N GLY A 67 -10.71 -3.07 13.45
CA GLY A 67 -11.25 -2.45 12.23
C GLY A 67 -10.18 -1.78 11.36
N GLN A 68 -9.17 -1.16 11.98
CA GLN A 68 -8.02 -0.60 11.25
C GLN A 68 -7.15 -1.69 10.63
N TYR A 69 -6.97 -2.82 11.32
CA TYR A 69 -6.24 -3.97 10.80
C TYR A 69 -6.98 -4.65 9.65
N ALA A 70 -8.28 -4.90 9.80
CA ALA A 70 -9.15 -5.42 8.74
C ALA A 70 -9.19 -4.50 7.51
N TYR A 71 -9.17 -3.18 7.74
CA TYR A 71 -9.09 -2.20 6.66
C TYR A 71 -7.82 -2.35 5.81
N LEU A 72 -6.66 -2.65 6.41
CA LEU A 72 -5.43 -2.94 5.65
C LEU A 72 -5.61 -4.11 4.69
N HIS A 73 -6.20 -5.20 5.17
CA HIS A 73 -6.51 -6.36 4.34
C HIS A 73 -7.48 -5.99 3.21
N GLN A 74 -8.52 -5.20 3.49
CA GLN A 74 -9.47 -4.76 2.49
C GLN A 74 -8.79 -3.94 1.38
N CYS A 75 -8.01 -2.92 1.75
CA CYS A 75 -7.31 -2.08 0.78
C CYS A 75 -6.36 -2.87 -0.13
N VAL A 76 -5.57 -3.78 0.45
CA VAL A 76 -4.66 -4.62 -0.33
C VAL A 76 -5.43 -5.51 -1.31
N ARG A 77 -6.51 -6.16 -0.85
CA ARG A 77 -7.37 -6.96 -1.73
C ARG A 77 -7.93 -6.14 -2.89
N ASP A 78 -8.42 -4.93 -2.62
CA ASP A 78 -8.98 -4.05 -3.64
C ASP A 78 -7.94 -3.63 -4.68
N VAL A 79 -6.71 -3.32 -4.24
CA VAL A 79 -5.60 -3.00 -5.14
C VAL A 79 -5.22 -4.19 -6.02
N LEU A 80 -5.10 -5.39 -5.44
CA LEU A 80 -4.78 -6.61 -6.19
C LEU A 80 -5.89 -6.94 -7.20
N ARG A 81 -7.15 -6.84 -6.80
CA ARG A 81 -8.31 -7.04 -7.70
C ARG A 81 -8.29 -6.04 -8.85
N ALA A 82 -8.05 -4.77 -8.57
CA ALA A 82 -7.98 -3.75 -9.59
C ALA A 82 -6.81 -3.97 -10.57
N ARG A 83 -5.65 -4.47 -10.09
CA ARG A 83 -4.52 -4.86 -10.96
C ARG A 83 -4.90 -6.00 -11.89
N LYS A 84 -5.51 -7.05 -11.35
CA LYS A 84 -5.94 -8.22 -12.12
C LYS A 84 -6.91 -7.83 -13.25
N LEU A 85 -7.91 -6.99 -12.94
CA LEU A 85 -8.86 -6.51 -13.95
C LEU A 85 -8.19 -5.72 -15.07
N ARG A 86 -7.19 -4.88 -14.74
CA ARG A 86 -6.42 -4.15 -15.76
C ARG A 86 -5.58 -5.08 -16.63
N SER A 87 -4.89 -6.06 -16.04
CA SER A 87 -4.11 -7.03 -16.82
C SER A 87 -4.99 -7.88 -17.74
N GLU A 88 -6.19 -8.26 -17.30
CA GLU A 88 -7.15 -8.99 -18.14
C GLU A 88 -7.65 -8.12 -19.31
N GLN A 89 -7.91 -6.84 -19.07
CA GLN A 89 -8.32 -5.90 -20.11
C GLN A 89 -7.21 -5.65 -21.14
N GLU A 90 -5.96 -5.47 -20.70
CA GLU A 90 -4.79 -5.32 -21.59
C GLU A 90 -4.55 -6.58 -22.42
N HIS A 91 -4.68 -7.76 -21.82
CA HIS A 91 -4.56 -9.04 -22.52
C HIS A 91 -5.66 -9.27 -23.56
N LEU A 92 -6.84 -8.67 -23.40
CA LEU A 92 -7.91 -8.71 -24.42
C LEU A 92 -7.66 -7.73 -25.57
N LEU A 93 -6.93 -6.64 -25.35
CA LEU A 93 -6.62 -5.65 -26.38
C LEU A 93 -5.46 -6.10 -27.28
N CYS A 94 -4.42 -6.74 -26.73
CA CYS A 94 -3.23 -7.15 -27.49
C CYS A 94 -3.53 -8.07 -28.71
N PRO A 95 -4.41 -9.09 -28.63
CA PRO A 95 -4.72 -9.96 -29.76
C PRO A 95 -5.48 -9.25 -30.89
N ILE A 96 -6.22 -8.17 -30.59
CA ILE A 96 -7.02 -7.46 -31.60
C ILE A 96 -6.10 -6.67 -32.54
N TYR A 97 -4.98 -6.14 -32.03
CA TYR A 97 -4.01 -5.40 -32.84
C TYR A 97 -3.12 -6.31 -33.71
N GLU A 98 -2.83 -7.55 -33.29
CA GLU A 98 -2.09 -8.52 -34.12
C GLU A 98 -2.90 -9.08 -35.29
N ASN A 99 -4.24 -9.03 -35.22
CA ASN A 99 -5.11 -9.44 -36.33
C ASN A 99 -5.39 -8.32 -37.35
N LEU A 100 -4.79 -7.13 -37.17
CA LEU A 100 -4.96 -5.98 -38.05
C LEU A 100 -3.70 -5.62 -38.85
N SER A 101 -2.62 -6.41 -38.73
CA SER A 101 -1.35 -6.26 -39.46
C SER A 101 -1.17 -7.30 -40.55
#